data_AF-A0A7Y2C5X9-F1
#
_entry.id   AF-A0A7Y2C5X9-F1
#
_cell.length_a   1.000
_cell.length_b   1.000
_cell.length_c   1.000
_cell.angle_alpha   90.00
_cell.angle_beta   90.00
_cell.angle_gamma   90.00
#
_symmetry.space_group_name_H-M   'P 1'
#
loop_
_entity.id
_entity.type
_entity.pdbx_description
1 polymer ?
#
loop_
_entity_poly.entity_id
_entity_poly.type
_entity_poly.pdbx_seq_one_letter_code
_entity_poly.pdbx_strand_id
1 'polypeptide(L)'
;NGPRLEGEDGELHGVDTDGFTSSDDGENTVGARVSLLPLARLEIGLSGAWGDAAIVENDELELVGDPARDYRVDGLDITYQRGDFDVRGEFISQKIGSAPLSVAPESAEWETWYVQGAYKFGQARWEAVLRYTDFDSPHSDESQEQWAVGLNYLVTPSAMIKLGYESNDGLPGEQTDSDRWLLQVAYGY
;
A
#
# COMPACT_ATOMS: atom_id res chain seq x y z
N ASN A 1 10.25 17.47 2.67
CA ASN A 1 9.38 17.09 1.55
C ASN A 1 8.34 16.14 2.09
N GLY A 2 7.08 16.54 2.02
CA GLY A 2 5.93 15.70 2.30
C GLY A 2 5.42 14.97 1.05
N PRO A 3 4.32 14.21 1.20
CA PRO A 3 3.58 13.63 0.09
C PRO A 3 2.86 14.71 -0.71
N ARG A 4 2.50 14.38 -1.94
CA ARG A 4 1.75 15.24 -2.86
C ARG A 4 0.35 14.68 -3.05
N LEU A 5 -0.64 15.56 -3.18
CA LEU A 5 -2.01 15.15 -3.44
C LEU A 5 -2.36 15.35 -4.92
N GLU A 6 -3.13 14.42 -5.44
CA GLU A 6 -3.68 14.44 -6.80
C GLU A 6 -5.19 14.71 -6.70
N GLY A 7 -5.61 15.80 -7.33
CA GLY A 7 -7.02 16.13 -7.51
C GLY A 7 -7.49 15.75 -8.92
N GLU A 8 -8.73 15.34 -9.04
CA GLU A 8 -9.40 15.14 -10.34
C GLU A 8 -10.90 15.33 -10.13
N ASP A 9 -11.57 16.00 -11.08
CA ASP A 9 -13.02 16.24 -11.05
C ASP A 9 -13.58 16.88 -9.75
N GLY A 10 -12.73 17.58 -9.00
CA GLY A 10 -13.08 18.21 -7.72
C GLY A 10 -13.04 17.26 -6.51
N GLU A 11 -12.43 16.10 -6.65
CA GLU A 11 -12.24 15.08 -5.63
C GLU A 11 -10.75 14.77 -5.45
N LEU A 12 -10.39 14.11 -4.34
CA LEU A 12 -9.03 13.62 -4.11
C LEU A 12 -8.93 12.20 -4.66
N HIS A 13 -8.01 11.96 -5.59
CA HIS A 13 -7.84 10.66 -6.24
C HIS A 13 -6.59 9.91 -5.79
N GLY A 14 -5.55 10.65 -5.41
CA GLY A 14 -4.26 10.04 -5.12
C GLY A 14 -3.50 10.74 -4.02
N VAL A 15 -2.65 9.97 -3.37
CA VAL A 15 -1.58 10.50 -2.54
C VAL A 15 -0.26 9.92 -3.01
N ASP A 16 0.53 10.75 -3.66
CA ASP A 16 1.86 10.37 -4.10
C ASP A 16 2.86 10.54 -2.95
N THR A 17 3.45 9.42 -2.55
CA THR A 17 4.38 9.32 -1.41
C THR A 17 5.83 9.07 -1.88
N ASP A 18 6.11 9.28 -3.17
CA ASP A 18 7.43 9.09 -3.73
C ASP A 18 8.51 9.98 -3.09
N GLY A 19 9.76 9.55 -3.24
CA GLY A 19 10.92 10.29 -2.77
C GLY A 19 11.21 11.53 -3.61
N PHE A 20 10.50 12.63 -3.38
CA PHE A 20 10.72 13.86 -4.14
C PHE A 20 11.98 14.61 -3.74
N THR A 21 12.59 15.26 -4.72
CA THR A 21 13.72 16.19 -4.50
C THR A 21 13.27 17.65 -4.33
N SER A 22 12.00 17.95 -4.61
CA SER A 22 11.36 19.26 -4.36
C SER A 22 10.14 19.14 -3.44
N SER A 23 9.79 20.24 -2.79
CA SER A 23 8.58 20.41 -1.98
C SER A 23 7.74 21.47 -2.67
N ASP A 24 6.97 21.05 -3.67
CA ASP A 24 6.22 21.96 -4.55
C ASP A 24 5.03 22.58 -3.81
N ASP A 25 4.53 21.89 -2.78
CA ASP A 25 3.55 22.36 -1.80
C ASP A 25 4.16 23.16 -0.64
N GLY A 26 5.48 23.08 -0.43
CA GLY A 26 6.17 23.65 0.73
C GLY A 26 5.98 22.90 2.05
N GLU A 27 5.25 21.78 2.04
CA GLU A 27 4.86 21.06 3.25
C GLU A 27 5.81 19.90 3.61
N ASN A 28 5.81 19.54 4.89
CA ASN A 28 6.68 18.51 5.43
C ASN A 28 5.92 17.53 6.30
N THR A 29 6.28 16.26 6.17
CA THR A 29 5.79 15.20 7.03
C THR A 29 6.91 14.61 7.86
N VAL A 30 6.53 14.09 9.03
CA VAL A 30 7.40 13.32 9.90
C VAL A 30 6.76 11.97 10.16
N GLY A 31 7.56 10.91 10.02
CA GLY A 31 7.11 9.54 10.27
C GLY A 31 8.01 8.82 11.27
N ALA A 32 7.43 7.86 11.96
CA ALA A 32 8.16 6.97 12.85
C ALA A 32 7.59 5.56 12.78
N ARG A 33 8.47 4.58 13.03
CA ARG A 33 8.11 3.16 13.16
C ARG A 33 8.84 2.58 14.36
N VAL A 34 8.13 1.77 15.13
CA VAL A 34 8.68 1.01 16.24
C VAL A 34 8.20 -0.43 16.16
N SER A 35 9.11 -1.39 16.32
CA SER A 35 8.80 -2.82 16.36
C SER A 35 9.22 -3.43 17.70
N LEU A 36 8.43 -4.38 18.17
CA LEU A 36 8.70 -5.16 19.38
C LEU A 36 8.66 -6.65 19.06
N LEU A 37 9.52 -7.43 19.72
CA LEU A 37 9.52 -8.89 19.64
C LEU A 37 9.06 -9.50 20.97
N PRO A 38 7.74 -9.55 21.25
CA PRO A 38 7.23 -10.01 22.55
C PRO A 38 7.50 -11.51 22.78
N LEU A 39 7.61 -12.30 21.71
CA LEU A 39 7.99 -13.70 21.73
C LEU A 39 9.05 -13.96 20.66
N ALA A 40 9.81 -15.04 20.81
CA ALA A 40 10.74 -15.46 19.76
C ALA A 40 9.97 -15.66 18.45
N ARG A 41 10.42 -14.97 17.40
CA ARG A 41 9.88 -15.03 16.03
C ARG A 41 8.51 -14.37 15.82
N LEU A 42 7.96 -13.69 16.82
CA LEU A 42 6.81 -12.81 16.66
C LEU A 42 7.31 -11.37 16.71
N GLU A 43 7.08 -10.61 15.66
CA GLU A 43 7.29 -9.17 15.59
C GLU A 43 5.93 -8.47 15.49
N ILE A 44 5.78 -7.38 16.23
CA ILE A 44 4.63 -6.47 16.13
C ILE A 44 5.20 -5.07 15.92
N GLY A 45 4.84 -4.43 14.82
CA GLY A 45 5.23 -3.07 14.46
C GLY A 45 4.05 -2.10 14.54
N LEU A 46 4.35 -0.89 14.98
CA LEU A 46 3.47 0.27 14.86
C LEU A 46 4.21 1.33 14.06
N SER A 47 3.51 1.94 13.11
CA SER A 47 4.03 3.05 12.32
C SER A 47 3.01 4.17 12.21
N GLY A 48 3.50 5.37 11.93
CA GLY A 48 2.65 6.47 11.51
C GLY A 48 3.45 7.61 10.93
N ALA A 49 2.75 8.47 10.20
CA ALA A 49 3.28 9.69 9.63
C ALA A 49 2.25 10.81 9.79
N TRP A 50 2.74 12.03 10.04
CA TRP A 50 1.90 13.21 10.29
C TRP A 50 2.54 14.43 9.67
N GLY A 51 1.71 15.35 9.20
CA GLY A 51 2.12 16.66 8.71
C GLY A 51 0.98 17.28 7.92
N ASP A 52 1.35 18.06 6.92
CA ASP A 52 0.41 18.67 6.00
C ASP A 52 0.80 18.25 4.56
N ALA A 53 -0.18 18.28 3.66
CA ALA A 53 -0.01 18.05 2.24
C ALA A 53 -0.96 18.94 1.44
N ALA A 54 -0.63 19.27 0.19
CA ALA A 54 -1.50 20.04 -0.69
C ALA A 54 -1.62 19.40 -2.08
N ILE A 55 -2.66 19.79 -2.82
CA ILE A 55 -2.83 19.38 -4.22
C ILE A 55 -1.83 20.15 -5.07
N VAL A 56 -0.97 19.41 -5.76
CA VAL A 56 0.02 19.95 -6.69
C VAL A 56 -0.25 19.55 -8.13
N GLU A 57 -1.20 18.66 -8.34
CA GLU A 57 -1.67 18.21 -9.65
C GLU A 57 -3.20 18.09 -9.61
N ASN A 58 -3.88 18.70 -10.60
CA ASN A 58 -5.32 18.59 -10.77
C ASN A 58 -5.67 18.33 -12.24
N ASP A 59 -6.39 17.25 -12.53
CA ASP A 59 -6.73 16.81 -13.90
C ASP A 59 -5.48 16.68 -14.80
N GLU A 60 -4.42 16.03 -14.29
CA GLU A 60 -3.10 15.88 -14.95
C GLU A 60 -2.34 17.20 -15.22
N LEU A 61 -2.73 18.30 -14.55
CA LEU A 61 -2.10 19.62 -14.71
C LEU A 61 -1.50 20.11 -13.39
N GLU A 62 -0.28 20.65 -13.46
CA GLU A 62 0.36 21.29 -12.31
C GLU A 62 -0.52 22.39 -11.71
N LEU A 63 -0.76 22.29 -10.40
CA LEU A 63 -1.50 23.24 -9.59
C LEU A 63 -0.57 23.88 -8.56
N VAL A 64 -0.67 25.20 -8.42
CA VAL A 64 0.11 25.95 -7.43
C VAL A 64 -0.84 26.74 -6.54
N GLY A 65 -0.65 26.60 -5.23
CA GLY A 65 -1.34 27.39 -4.22
C GLY A 65 -2.69 26.82 -3.76
N ASP A 66 -2.95 25.53 -3.98
CA ASP A 66 -4.01 24.83 -3.26
C ASP A 66 -3.70 24.84 -1.75
N PRO A 67 -4.71 25.03 -0.87
CA PRO A 67 -4.48 25.05 0.57
C PRO A 67 -4.00 23.70 1.11
N ALA A 68 -2.95 23.73 1.93
CA ALA A 68 -2.49 22.60 2.69
C ALA A 68 -3.54 22.09 3.69
N ARG A 69 -3.50 20.78 3.96
CA ARG A 69 -4.47 20.04 4.77
C ARG A 69 -3.78 18.96 5.58
N ASP A 70 -4.39 18.63 6.73
CA ASP A 70 -3.89 17.60 7.65
C ASP A 70 -3.68 16.29 6.90
N TYR A 71 -2.46 15.77 7.00
CA TYR A 71 -2.03 14.50 6.46
C TYR A 71 -1.70 13.55 7.62
N ARG A 72 -2.31 12.37 7.60
CA ARG A 72 -2.05 11.35 8.62
C ARG A 72 -2.02 9.94 8.05
N VAL A 73 -1.05 9.16 8.49
CA VAL A 73 -0.98 7.71 8.29
C VAL A 73 -0.83 7.02 9.62
N ASP A 74 -1.60 5.96 9.83
CA ASP A 74 -1.44 5.03 10.95
C ASP A 74 -1.27 3.62 10.40
N GLY A 75 -0.34 2.84 10.98
CA GLY A 75 -0.05 1.49 10.53
C GLY A 75 0.24 0.52 11.67
N LEU A 76 -0.13 -0.74 11.44
CA LEU A 76 0.12 -1.88 12.31
C LEU A 76 0.60 -3.04 11.44
N ASP A 77 1.66 -3.72 11.86
CA ASP A 77 2.08 -4.96 11.23
C ASP A 77 2.40 -6.05 12.24
N ILE A 78 2.20 -7.29 11.84
CA ILE A 78 2.49 -8.47 12.63
C ILE A 78 3.18 -9.47 11.73
N THR A 79 4.30 -10.02 12.18
CA THR A 79 5.00 -11.12 11.50
C THR A 79 5.30 -12.25 12.47
N TYR A 80 5.01 -13.48 12.05
CA TYR A 80 5.34 -14.69 12.79
C TYR A 80 6.00 -15.73 11.89
N GLN A 81 7.21 -16.15 12.26
CA GLN A 81 7.97 -17.13 11.47
C GLN A 81 8.32 -18.38 12.28
N ARG A 82 8.03 -19.57 11.75
CA ARG A 82 8.41 -20.85 12.38
C ARG A 82 8.88 -21.88 11.37
N GLY A 83 10.20 -22.06 11.29
CA GLY A 83 10.81 -23.03 10.37
C GLY A 83 10.54 -22.58 8.95
N ASP A 84 9.90 -23.45 8.17
CA ASP A 84 9.53 -23.17 6.78
C ASP A 84 8.22 -22.40 6.63
N PHE A 85 7.52 -22.09 7.73
CA PHE A 85 6.25 -21.36 7.73
C PHE A 85 6.45 -19.89 8.13
N ASP A 86 5.75 -19.01 7.43
CA ASP A 86 5.71 -17.57 7.65
C ASP A 86 4.26 -17.08 7.57
N VAL A 87 3.85 -16.24 8.51
CA VAL A 87 2.58 -15.51 8.47
C VAL A 87 2.87 -14.07 8.76
N ARG A 88 2.29 -13.19 7.96
CA ARG A 88 2.36 -11.76 8.16
C ARG A 88 1.01 -11.12 7.91
N GLY A 89 0.78 -9.97 8.52
CA GLY A 89 -0.34 -9.12 8.20
C GLY A 89 0.01 -7.68 8.47
N GLU A 90 -0.67 -6.79 7.78
CA GLU A 90 -0.46 -5.36 7.84
C GLU A 90 -1.81 -4.67 7.71
N PHE A 91 -1.95 -3.55 8.40
CA PHE A 91 -3.06 -2.61 8.28
C PHE A 91 -2.44 -1.22 8.13
N ILE A 92 -2.95 -0.44 7.19
CA ILE A 92 -2.60 0.96 6.97
C ILE A 92 -3.89 1.75 6.76
N SER A 93 -4.01 2.90 7.42
CA SER A 93 -5.02 3.92 7.15
C SER A 93 -4.31 5.23 6.84
N GLN A 94 -4.72 5.88 5.76
CA GLN A 94 -4.21 7.16 5.28
C GLN A 94 -5.37 8.15 5.16
N LYS A 95 -5.26 9.29 5.83
CA LYS A 95 -6.33 10.29 5.93
C LYS A 95 -5.82 11.65 5.50
N ILE A 96 -6.68 12.34 4.77
CA ILE A 96 -6.50 13.70 4.29
C ILE A 96 -7.66 14.55 4.79
N GLY A 97 -7.35 15.65 5.47
CA GLY A 97 -8.34 16.60 5.98
C GLY A 97 -9.12 17.33 4.87
N SER A 98 -10.24 17.95 5.24
CA SER A 98 -10.99 18.83 4.34
C SER A 98 -10.37 20.23 4.25
N ALA A 99 -10.54 20.89 3.10
CA ALA A 99 -10.03 22.24 2.87
C ALA A 99 -11.05 23.06 2.02
N PRO A 100 -11.93 23.88 2.64
CA PRO A 100 -13.05 24.54 1.96
C PRO A 100 -12.72 25.46 0.78
N LEU A 101 -11.46 25.90 0.67
CA LEU A 101 -10.99 26.78 -0.42
C LEU A 101 -10.21 26.03 -1.50
N SER A 102 -10.08 24.72 -1.37
CA SER A 102 -9.40 23.88 -2.34
C SER A 102 -10.26 23.61 -3.57
N VAL A 103 -9.60 23.18 -4.64
CA VAL A 103 -10.26 22.57 -5.80
C VAL A 103 -10.99 21.26 -5.46
N ALA A 104 -10.58 20.55 -4.41
CA ALA A 104 -11.24 19.33 -3.91
C ALA A 104 -11.56 19.43 -2.39
N PRO A 105 -12.68 20.09 -2.00
CA PRO A 105 -12.87 20.54 -0.61
C PRO A 105 -13.01 19.45 0.45
N GLU A 106 -13.47 18.26 0.05
CA GLU A 106 -13.79 17.17 0.97
C GLU A 106 -12.53 16.47 1.52
N SER A 107 -12.72 15.75 2.62
CA SER A 107 -11.69 14.85 3.16
C SER A 107 -11.68 13.51 2.42
N ALA A 108 -10.55 12.83 2.43
CA ALA A 108 -10.41 11.49 1.87
C ALA A 108 -9.72 10.55 2.85
N GLU A 109 -10.10 9.27 2.80
CA GLU A 109 -9.52 8.20 3.60
C GLU A 109 -9.33 6.95 2.75
N TRP A 110 -8.11 6.44 2.71
CA TRP A 110 -7.77 5.13 2.16
C TRP A 110 -7.43 4.19 3.32
N GLU A 111 -7.97 2.99 3.29
CA GLU A 111 -7.72 1.96 4.29
C GLU A 111 -7.38 0.65 3.60
N THR A 112 -6.41 -0.07 4.12
CA THR A 112 -6.11 -1.42 3.62
C THR A 112 -5.57 -2.31 4.69
N TRP A 113 -5.86 -3.60 4.55
CA TRP A 113 -5.17 -4.63 5.28
C TRP A 113 -4.98 -5.88 4.47
N TYR A 114 -3.96 -6.66 4.84
CA TYR A 114 -3.78 -7.98 4.28
C TYR A 114 -3.32 -8.97 5.35
N VAL A 115 -3.58 -10.25 5.08
CA VAL A 115 -2.95 -11.37 5.78
C VAL A 115 -2.39 -12.31 4.74
N GLN A 116 -1.14 -12.71 4.92
CA GLN A 116 -0.42 -13.61 4.04
C GLN A 116 0.20 -14.75 4.81
N GLY A 117 0.00 -15.98 4.32
CA GLY A 117 0.74 -17.16 4.74
C GLY A 117 1.68 -17.63 3.64
N ALA A 118 2.87 -18.07 4.01
CA ALA A 118 3.82 -18.69 3.10
C ALA A 118 4.43 -19.97 3.72
N TYR A 119 4.70 -20.95 2.86
CA TYR A 119 5.31 -22.22 3.27
C TYR A 119 6.37 -22.68 2.28
N LYS A 120 7.59 -22.91 2.77
CA LYS A 120 8.72 -23.42 2.01
C LYS A 120 8.74 -24.94 2.01
N PHE A 121 9.00 -25.55 0.85
CA PHE A 121 9.09 -27.00 0.71
C PHE A 121 10.08 -27.43 -0.38
N GLY A 122 10.30 -28.74 -0.50
CA GLY A 122 11.23 -29.28 -1.50
C GLY A 122 12.66 -28.78 -1.28
N GLN A 123 13.17 -28.89 -0.06
CA GLN A 123 14.49 -28.36 0.36
C GLN A 123 14.57 -26.83 0.22
N ALA A 124 13.48 -26.13 0.55
CA ALA A 124 13.34 -24.68 0.46
C ALA A 124 13.55 -24.09 -0.95
N ARG A 125 13.39 -24.92 -2.00
CA ARG A 125 13.41 -24.45 -3.39
C ARG A 125 12.06 -23.94 -3.88
N TRP A 126 10.98 -24.35 -3.22
CA TRP A 126 9.64 -23.92 -3.53
C TRP A 126 9.04 -23.18 -2.34
N GLU A 127 8.22 -22.19 -2.61
CA GLU A 127 7.43 -21.47 -1.61
C GLU A 127 6.02 -21.25 -2.15
N ALA A 128 5.04 -21.80 -1.46
CA ALA A 128 3.62 -21.52 -1.71
C ALA A 128 3.19 -20.32 -0.89
N VAL A 129 2.38 -19.44 -1.47
CA VAL A 129 1.89 -18.21 -0.86
C VAL A 129 0.38 -18.12 -1.02
N LEU A 130 -0.32 -17.70 0.03
CA LEU A 130 -1.73 -17.33 0.00
C LEU A 130 -1.88 -15.98 0.69
N ARG A 131 -2.55 -15.04 0.04
CA ARG A 131 -2.86 -13.72 0.60
C ARG A 131 -4.34 -13.41 0.42
N TYR A 132 -4.92 -12.81 1.45
CA TYR A 132 -6.17 -12.06 1.32
C TYR A 132 -5.88 -10.59 1.63
N THR A 133 -6.44 -9.69 0.83
CA THR A 133 -6.30 -8.24 0.95
C THR A 133 -7.67 -7.61 0.82
N ASP A 134 -7.88 -6.54 1.58
CA ASP A 134 -9.06 -5.70 1.54
C ASP A 134 -8.55 -4.26 1.45
N PHE A 135 -9.04 -3.51 0.48
CA PHE A 135 -8.66 -2.13 0.19
C PHE A 135 -9.91 -1.30 -0.03
N ASP A 136 -10.06 -0.27 0.79
CA ASP A 136 -11.12 0.73 0.72
C ASP A 136 -10.52 2.07 0.27
N SER A 137 -11.09 2.64 -0.79
CA SER A 137 -10.81 3.99 -1.28
C SER A 137 -12.01 4.91 -1.00
N PRO A 138 -11.83 6.25 -1.01
CA PRO A 138 -12.96 7.18 -1.12
C PRO A 138 -13.86 6.90 -2.33
N HIS A 139 -13.28 6.25 -3.36
CA HIS A 139 -13.93 5.94 -4.63
C HIS A 139 -14.23 4.45 -4.73
N SER A 140 -15.52 4.11 -4.87
CA SER A 140 -15.97 2.71 -4.85
C SER A 140 -15.45 1.86 -6.02
N ASP A 141 -15.10 2.49 -7.13
CA ASP A 141 -14.49 1.88 -8.31
C ASP A 141 -13.02 1.51 -8.11
N GLU A 142 -12.38 2.06 -7.07
CA GLU A 142 -11.01 1.77 -6.69
C GLU A 142 -10.90 0.79 -5.50
N SER A 143 -11.99 0.58 -4.74
CA SER A 143 -12.04 -0.43 -3.68
C SER A 143 -11.93 -1.85 -4.26
N GLN A 144 -11.25 -2.73 -3.53
CA GLN A 144 -11.02 -4.11 -3.96
C GLN A 144 -10.78 -5.07 -2.78
N GLU A 145 -11.52 -6.18 -2.77
CA GLU A 145 -11.15 -7.39 -2.05
C GLU A 145 -10.39 -8.33 -2.99
N GLN A 146 -9.32 -8.96 -2.51
CA GLN A 146 -8.46 -9.80 -3.34
C GLN A 146 -7.99 -11.06 -2.62
N TRP A 147 -8.17 -12.21 -3.28
CA TRP A 147 -7.46 -13.44 -2.96
C TRP A 147 -6.31 -13.68 -3.95
N ALA A 148 -5.09 -13.83 -3.44
CA ALA A 148 -3.92 -14.15 -4.25
C ALA A 148 -3.31 -15.50 -3.87
N VAL A 149 -3.10 -16.37 -4.86
CA VAL A 149 -2.40 -17.65 -4.71
C VAL A 149 -1.11 -17.60 -5.52
N GLY A 150 0.01 -17.90 -4.88
CA GLY A 150 1.35 -17.81 -5.48
C GLY A 150 2.16 -19.08 -5.32
N LEU A 151 3.05 -19.32 -6.29
CA LEU A 151 4.09 -20.33 -6.23
C LEU A 151 5.42 -19.72 -6.69
N ASN A 152 6.39 -19.71 -5.79
CA ASN A 152 7.73 -19.22 -6.04
C ASN A 152 8.70 -20.40 -6.17
N TYR A 153 9.66 -20.28 -7.08
CA TYR A 153 10.75 -21.22 -7.27
C TYR A 153 12.09 -20.51 -7.17
N LEU A 154 12.89 -20.87 -6.17
CA LEU A 154 14.28 -20.44 -6.01
C LEU A 154 15.16 -21.25 -6.97
N VAL A 155 15.59 -20.59 -8.05
CA VAL A 155 16.52 -21.16 -9.03
C VAL A 155 17.91 -21.21 -8.43
N THR A 156 18.34 -20.08 -7.86
CA THR A 156 19.58 -19.90 -7.09
C THR A 156 19.29 -18.99 -5.89
N PRO A 157 20.22 -18.82 -4.93
CA PRO A 157 20.04 -17.83 -3.85
C PRO A 157 19.86 -16.39 -4.36
N SER A 158 20.24 -16.11 -5.61
CA SER A 158 20.18 -14.79 -6.24
C SER A 158 19.11 -14.66 -7.34
N ALA A 159 18.36 -15.74 -7.63
CA ALA A 159 17.40 -15.77 -8.72
C ALA A 159 16.16 -16.58 -8.35
N MET A 160 14.98 -16.02 -8.61
CA MET A 160 13.70 -16.70 -8.39
C MET A 160 12.70 -16.41 -9.51
N ILE A 161 11.79 -17.36 -9.71
CA ILE A 161 10.64 -17.24 -10.60
C ILE A 161 9.38 -17.29 -9.72
N LYS A 162 8.39 -16.47 -10.01
CA LYS A 162 7.12 -16.43 -9.29
C LYS A 162 5.97 -16.53 -10.27
N LEU A 163 5.01 -17.38 -9.97
CA LEU A 163 3.72 -17.47 -10.64
C LEU A 163 2.63 -17.12 -9.63
N GLY A 164 1.73 -16.23 -9.99
CA GLY A 164 0.61 -15.81 -9.17
C GLY A 164 -0.70 -15.80 -9.94
N TYR A 165 -1.79 -16.03 -9.23
CA TYR A 165 -3.15 -15.76 -9.67
C TYR A 165 -3.86 -14.93 -8.61
N GLU A 166 -4.54 -13.88 -9.04
CA GLU A 166 -5.35 -12.98 -8.23
C GLU A 166 -6.80 -13.13 -8.66
N SER A 167 -7.67 -13.45 -7.70
CA SER A 167 -9.11 -13.33 -7.84
C SER A 167 -9.54 -12.05 -7.14
N ASN A 168 -10.14 -11.16 -7.91
CA ASN A 168 -10.46 -9.80 -7.49
C ASN A 168 -11.97 -9.60 -7.44
N ASP A 169 -12.44 -8.92 -6.41
CA ASP A 169 -13.84 -8.51 -6.24
C ASP A 169 -13.84 -7.00 -5.99
N GLY A 170 -14.43 -6.25 -6.91
CA GLY A 170 -14.47 -4.79 -6.92
C GLY A 170 -15.75 -4.29 -7.57
N LEU A 171 -15.76 -3.06 -8.07
CA LEU A 171 -16.95 -2.56 -8.75
C LEU A 171 -17.16 -3.26 -10.12
N PRO A 172 -18.34 -3.85 -10.40
CA PRO A 172 -18.56 -4.58 -11.65
C PRO A 172 -18.33 -3.73 -12.90
N GLY A 173 -17.44 -4.19 -13.78
CA GLY A 173 -17.06 -3.49 -15.00
C GLY A 173 -15.78 -2.67 -14.88
N GLU A 174 -15.26 -2.49 -13.67
CA GLU A 174 -14.00 -1.81 -13.41
C GLU A 174 -12.80 -2.76 -13.40
N GLN A 175 -11.60 -2.19 -13.49
CA GLN A 175 -10.36 -2.97 -13.43
C GLN A 175 -10.16 -3.66 -12.08
N THR A 176 -10.80 -3.16 -11.03
CA THR A 176 -10.80 -3.72 -9.67
C THR A 176 -11.60 -5.02 -9.56
N ASP A 177 -12.47 -5.34 -10.51
CA ASP A 177 -13.23 -6.62 -10.59
C ASP A 177 -12.56 -7.67 -11.49
N SER A 178 -11.40 -7.35 -12.08
CA SER A 178 -10.76 -8.21 -13.09
C SER A 178 -9.71 -9.13 -12.47
N ASP A 179 -9.91 -10.45 -12.57
CA ASP A 179 -8.92 -11.49 -12.24
C ASP A 179 -7.61 -11.39 -13.05
N ARG A 180 -6.48 -11.76 -12.45
CA ARG A 180 -5.15 -11.58 -13.06
C ARG A 180 -4.22 -12.77 -12.89
N TRP A 181 -3.38 -13.00 -13.90
CA TRP A 181 -2.23 -13.91 -13.83
C TRP A 181 -0.95 -13.11 -13.86
N LEU A 182 -0.02 -13.44 -12.94
CA LEU A 182 1.25 -12.73 -12.80
C LEU A 182 2.41 -13.71 -12.95
N LEU A 183 3.37 -13.35 -13.80
CA LEU A 183 4.63 -14.06 -13.94
C LEU A 183 5.77 -13.06 -13.70
N GLN A 184 6.60 -13.33 -12.70
CA GLN A 184 7.73 -12.50 -12.34
C GLN A 184 9.03 -13.31 -12.35
N VAL A 185 10.09 -12.71 -12.88
CA VAL A 185 11.46 -13.19 -12.71
C VAL A 185 12.23 -12.13 -11.93
N ALA A 186 12.83 -12.52 -10.81
CA ALA A 186 13.62 -11.63 -9.98
C ALA A 186 15.07 -12.12 -9.90
N TYR A 187 16.02 -11.19 -10.03
CA TYR A 187 17.45 -11.44 -9.97
C TYR A 187 18.14 -10.34 -9.15
N GLY A 188 18.94 -10.72 -8.16
CA GLY A 188 19.78 -9.83 -7.36
C GLY A 188 21.26 -10.06 -7.64
N TYR A 189 22.06 -8.99 -7.65
CA TYR A 189 23.51 -9.00 -7.86
C TYR A 189 24.28 -8.60 -6.61
#